data_AF-A0A2I8A503-F1
#
_entry.id   AF-A0A2I8A503-F1
#
_cell.length_a   1.000
_cell.length_b   1.000
_cell.length_c   1.000
_cell.angle_alpha   90.00
_cell.angle_beta   90.00
_cell.angle_gamma   90.00
#
_symmetry.space_group_name_H-M   'P 1'
#
loop_
_entity.id
_entity.type
_entity.pdbx_description
1 polymer ?
#
loop_
_entity_poly.entity_id
_entity_poly.type
_entity_poly.pdbx_seq_one_letter_code
_entity_poly.pdbx_strand_id
1 'polypeptide(L)'
;MRFTKIFSSCLGIICIIICSPVSANSDRYPTSAEVESKRGELRNQIQTASPDVRTLKEKRARQLLVSHWLRHDQATAQFLGNWSAFESSMSVYPAKTRNRVCLVYIGLGQVEFELGRVVDGKLRNARKNLLLLEGNYLGVGSISEGRVSMYLIYHSPRALASIHKVVSEATESSNAQKAKLIRDFKKYGCINP
;
A
#
# COMPACT_ATOMS: atom_id res chain seq x y z
N MET A 1 -45.87 6.14 -71.02
CA MET A 1 -44.40 6.30 -71.07
C MET A 1 -44.04 7.69 -70.56
N ARG A 2 -43.50 7.79 -69.34
CA ARG A 2 -42.58 8.83 -68.80
C ARG A 2 -42.47 8.62 -67.29
N PHE A 3 -41.34 8.06 -66.86
CA PHE A 3 -40.95 7.99 -65.44
C PHE A 3 -39.89 9.06 -65.20
N THR A 4 -40.15 9.96 -64.27
CA THR A 4 -39.20 10.99 -63.81
C THR A 4 -38.66 10.55 -62.45
N LYS A 5 -37.32 10.45 -62.35
CA LYS A 5 -36.56 10.17 -61.12
C LYS A 5 -36.59 11.37 -60.18
N ILE A 6 -36.68 11.13 -58.87
CA ILE A 6 -36.35 12.13 -57.84
C ILE A 6 -35.19 11.58 -57.00
N PHE A 7 -34.19 12.43 -56.86
CA PHE A 7 -32.88 12.18 -56.25
C PHE A 7 -32.95 12.12 -54.72
N SER A 8 -32.14 11.20 -54.19
CA SER A 8 -31.79 10.99 -52.79
C SER A 8 -30.75 12.02 -52.35
N SER A 9 -30.99 12.71 -51.23
CA SER A 9 -30.01 13.54 -50.53
C SER A 9 -30.01 13.22 -49.04
N CYS A 10 -29.17 12.26 -48.61
CA CYS A 10 -28.84 12.07 -47.21
C CYS A 10 -27.56 12.87 -46.91
N LEU A 11 -27.70 13.97 -46.16
CA LEU A 11 -26.58 14.69 -45.56
C LEU A 11 -25.89 13.77 -44.54
N GLY A 12 -24.65 13.39 -44.81
CA GLY A 12 -23.79 12.66 -43.88
C GLY A 12 -23.16 13.58 -42.85
N ILE A 13 -23.59 13.45 -41.59
CA ILE A 13 -22.90 14.04 -40.44
C ILE A 13 -21.85 13.01 -39.99
N ILE A 14 -20.58 13.30 -40.26
CA ILE A 14 -19.44 12.52 -39.78
C ILE A 14 -19.18 12.92 -38.33
N CYS A 15 -19.64 12.13 -37.37
CA CYS A 15 -19.23 12.23 -35.97
C CYS A 15 -17.81 11.67 -35.82
N ILE A 16 -16.81 12.54 -35.75
CA ILE A 16 -15.45 12.18 -35.34
C ILE A 16 -15.47 11.98 -33.83
N ILE A 17 -15.65 10.72 -33.40
CA ILE A 17 -15.49 10.33 -31.99
C ILE A 17 -13.99 10.31 -31.71
N ILE A 18 -13.50 11.36 -31.07
CA ILE A 18 -12.15 11.40 -30.50
C ILE A 18 -12.18 10.51 -29.25
N CYS A 19 -11.87 9.22 -29.43
CA CYS A 19 -11.54 8.33 -28.33
C CYS A 19 -10.21 8.78 -27.73
N SER A 20 -10.25 9.64 -26.72
CA SER A 20 -9.08 9.85 -25.86
C SER A 20 -8.66 8.50 -25.27
N PRO A 21 -7.38 8.11 -25.34
CA PRO A 21 -6.93 6.88 -24.72
C PRO A 21 -7.16 6.99 -23.22
N VAL A 22 -8.09 6.20 -22.70
CA VAL A 22 -8.23 5.95 -21.26
C VAL A 22 -6.92 5.31 -20.82
N SER A 23 -6.09 6.06 -20.07
CA SER A 23 -4.94 5.50 -19.37
C SER A 23 -5.45 4.44 -18.40
N ALA A 24 -5.33 3.17 -18.79
CA ALA A 24 -5.71 2.05 -17.96
C ALA A 24 -4.74 1.94 -16.78
N ASN A 25 -5.17 2.37 -15.59
CA ASN A 25 -4.54 1.94 -14.35
C ASN A 25 -4.57 0.41 -14.34
N SER A 26 -3.41 -0.22 -14.12
CA SER A 26 -3.31 -1.67 -14.25
C SER A 26 -3.81 -2.36 -12.98
N ASP A 27 -4.79 -3.26 -13.12
CA ASP A 27 -5.37 -4.03 -12.00
C ASP A 27 -4.48 -5.14 -11.43
N ARG A 28 -3.22 -5.23 -11.89
CA ARG A 28 -2.25 -6.26 -11.50
C ARG A 28 -1.17 -5.70 -10.56
N TYR A 29 -0.50 -6.61 -9.86
CA TYR A 29 0.72 -6.27 -9.12
C TYR A 29 1.93 -6.26 -10.08
N PRO A 30 3.00 -5.52 -9.75
CA PRO A 30 4.31 -5.71 -10.38
C PRO A 30 4.74 -7.18 -10.35
N THR A 31 5.25 -7.68 -11.47
CA THR A 31 5.85 -9.00 -11.59
C THR A 31 7.20 -9.05 -10.87
N SER A 32 7.69 -10.26 -10.57
CA SER A 32 9.01 -10.44 -9.96
C SER A 32 10.13 -9.84 -10.81
N ALA A 33 10.10 -10.00 -12.13
CA ALA A 33 11.11 -9.43 -13.03
C ALA A 33 11.09 -7.89 -13.02
N GLU A 34 9.90 -7.29 -13.04
CA GLU A 34 9.74 -5.83 -12.92
C GLU A 34 10.29 -5.31 -11.57
N VAL A 35 9.98 -6.00 -10.48
CA VAL A 35 10.49 -5.68 -9.14
C VAL A 35 12.02 -5.77 -9.08
N GLU A 36 12.61 -6.86 -9.59
CA GLU A 36 14.08 -7.02 -9.60
C GLU A 36 14.77 -5.94 -10.42
N SER A 37 14.20 -5.56 -11.57
CA SER A 37 14.75 -4.48 -12.41
C SER A 37 14.84 -3.13 -11.68
N LYS A 38 13.99 -2.90 -10.67
CA LYS A 38 13.92 -1.68 -9.86
C LYS A 38 14.64 -1.78 -8.52
N ARG A 39 15.12 -2.97 -8.14
CA ARG A 39 15.77 -3.17 -6.83
C ARG A 39 17.06 -2.38 -6.68
N GLY A 40 17.83 -2.21 -7.76
CA GLY A 40 19.04 -1.37 -7.76
C GLY A 40 18.72 0.10 -7.45
N GLU A 41 17.67 0.64 -8.07
CA GLU A 41 17.18 2.00 -7.83
C GLU A 41 16.75 2.18 -6.37
N LEU A 42 16.00 1.23 -5.82
CA LEU A 42 15.58 1.26 -4.41
C LEU A 42 16.78 1.24 -3.45
N ARG A 43 17.80 0.43 -3.73
CA ARG A 43 19.03 0.40 -2.91
C ARG A 43 19.78 1.73 -2.96
N ASN A 44 19.82 2.39 -4.11
CA ASN A 44 20.41 3.73 -4.21
C ASN A 44 19.61 4.76 -3.39
N GLN A 45 18.28 4.71 -3.43
CA GLN A 45 17.44 5.58 -2.58
C GLN A 45 17.71 5.36 -1.09
N ILE A 46 17.96 4.10 -0.66
CA ILE A 46 18.31 3.77 0.73
C ILE A 46 19.64 4.40 1.16
N GLN A 47 20.64 4.48 0.28
CA GLN A 47 21.94 5.08 0.60
C GLN A 47 21.83 6.58 0.90
N THR A 48 20.87 7.26 0.26
CA THR A 48 20.59 8.68 0.46
C THR A 48 19.45 8.94 1.45
N ALA A 49 18.88 7.90 2.04
CA ALA A 49 17.75 8.02 2.96
C ALA A 49 18.16 8.66 4.29
N SER A 50 17.19 9.27 4.97
CA SER A 50 17.41 9.85 6.28
C SER A 50 17.92 8.80 7.28
N PRO A 51 18.85 9.17 8.17
CA PRO A 51 19.41 8.24 9.13
C PRO A 51 18.36 7.73 10.11
N ASP A 52 18.56 6.51 10.62
CA ASP A 52 17.67 5.90 11.58
C ASP A 52 17.84 6.50 12.99
N VAL A 53 17.00 7.48 13.30
CA VAL A 53 16.98 8.22 14.57
C VAL A 53 16.39 7.46 15.76
N ARG A 54 15.98 6.20 15.59
CA ARG A 54 15.46 5.38 16.70
C ARG A 54 16.51 5.18 17.78
N THR A 55 16.09 5.27 19.03
CA THR A 55 16.87 4.89 20.21
C THR A 55 17.12 3.38 20.24
N LEU A 56 18.14 2.95 21.00
CA LEU A 56 18.41 1.52 21.21
C LEU A 56 17.21 0.79 21.84
N LYS A 57 16.47 1.47 22.73
CA LYS A 57 15.25 0.93 23.35
C LYS A 57 14.18 0.63 22.30
N GLU A 58 13.93 1.56 21.37
CA GLU A 58 12.95 1.36 20.29
C GLU A 58 13.38 0.25 19.34
N LYS A 59 14.67 0.19 18.98
CA LYS A 59 15.22 -0.88 18.13
C LYS A 59 15.04 -2.26 18.78
N ARG A 60 15.34 -2.40 20.08
CA ARG A 60 15.14 -3.63 20.84
C ARG A 60 13.67 -4.01 20.96
N ALA A 61 12.79 -3.04 21.23
CA ALA A 61 11.35 -3.29 21.29
C ALA A 61 10.81 -3.83 19.94
N ARG A 62 11.25 -3.24 18.82
CA ARG A 62 10.90 -3.73 17.48
C ARG A 62 11.42 -5.15 17.24
N GLN A 63 12.66 -5.45 17.63
CA GLN A 63 13.25 -6.79 17.51
C GLN A 63 12.49 -7.83 18.33
N LEU A 64 12.11 -7.52 19.57
CA LEU A 64 11.32 -8.42 20.40
C LEU A 64 9.96 -8.73 19.75
N LEU A 65 9.31 -7.72 19.17
CA LEU A 65 8.09 -7.93 18.39
C LEU A 65 8.31 -8.88 17.20
N VAL A 66 9.38 -8.69 16.39
CA VAL A 66 9.72 -9.62 15.29
C VAL A 66 9.89 -11.04 15.84
N SER A 67 10.78 -11.19 16.83
CA SER A 67 11.21 -12.49 17.35
C SER A 67 10.07 -13.28 17.98
N HIS A 68 9.15 -12.58 18.64
CA HIS A 68 7.94 -13.20 19.16
C HIS A 68 7.05 -13.73 18.03
N TRP A 69 6.88 -12.95 16.95
CA TRP A 69 6.01 -13.32 15.83
C TRP A 69 6.61 -14.33 14.85
N LEU A 70 7.94 -14.44 14.76
CA LEU A 70 8.61 -15.43 13.91
C LEU A 70 8.17 -16.87 14.21
N ARG A 71 7.75 -17.18 15.45
CA ARG A 71 7.24 -18.52 15.80
C ARG A 71 5.82 -18.78 15.33
N HIS A 72 5.04 -17.74 15.10
CA HIS A 72 3.62 -17.84 14.73
C HIS A 72 3.43 -17.69 13.22
N ASP A 73 4.11 -16.71 12.61
CA ASP A 73 4.04 -16.44 11.18
C ASP A 73 5.33 -15.77 10.70
N GLN A 74 6.25 -16.59 10.20
CA GLN A 74 7.55 -16.14 9.70
C GLN A 74 7.44 -15.14 8.54
N ALA A 75 6.45 -15.30 7.66
CA ALA A 75 6.33 -14.48 6.47
C ALA A 75 5.95 -13.03 6.80
N THR A 76 5.13 -12.82 7.83
CA THR A 76 4.65 -11.49 8.22
C THR A 76 5.53 -10.80 9.25
N ALA A 77 6.26 -11.55 10.07
CA ALA A 77 7.00 -11.03 11.23
C ALA A 77 7.93 -9.83 10.92
N GLN A 78 8.63 -9.88 9.79
CA GLN A 78 9.56 -8.81 9.41
C GLN A 78 8.86 -7.52 8.96
N PHE A 79 7.61 -7.60 8.50
CA PHE A 79 6.81 -6.43 8.12
C PHE A 79 6.15 -5.72 9.30
N LEU A 80 6.02 -6.36 10.47
CA LEU A 80 5.27 -5.80 11.59
C LEU A 80 5.88 -4.47 12.09
N GLY A 81 5.09 -3.64 12.76
CA GLY A 81 5.59 -2.40 13.36
C GLY A 81 4.96 -1.13 12.79
N ASN A 82 5.34 -0.01 13.38
CA ASN A 82 4.93 1.32 12.95
C ASN A 82 6.02 1.90 12.06
N TRP A 83 5.74 1.99 10.76
CA TRP A 83 6.66 2.49 9.75
C TRP A 83 6.44 3.98 9.52
N SER A 84 7.52 4.76 9.48
CA SER A 84 7.47 6.22 9.30
C SER A 84 7.79 6.59 7.86
N ALA A 85 7.11 7.61 7.35
CA ALA A 85 7.42 8.37 6.14
C ALA A 85 7.40 9.87 6.48
N PHE A 86 7.72 10.75 5.51
CA PHE A 86 7.84 12.20 5.74
C PHE A 86 6.59 12.84 6.36
N GLU A 87 5.40 12.53 5.83
CA GLU A 87 4.10 13.10 6.29
C GLU A 87 3.04 12.02 6.57
N SER A 88 3.47 10.77 6.64
CA SER A 88 2.58 9.65 6.91
C SER A 88 3.25 8.57 7.73
N SER A 89 2.45 7.68 8.27
CA SER A 89 2.90 6.44 8.87
C SER A 89 2.01 5.30 8.42
N MET A 90 2.56 4.09 8.48
CA MET A 90 1.83 2.87 8.25
C MET A 90 2.13 1.89 9.38
N SER A 91 1.10 1.50 10.12
CA SER A 91 1.21 0.46 11.14
C SER A 91 0.79 -0.88 10.53
N VAL A 92 1.67 -1.88 10.61
CA VAL A 92 1.44 -3.23 10.07
C VAL A 92 1.21 -4.19 11.24
N TYR A 93 -0.06 -4.47 11.51
CA TYR A 93 -0.49 -5.37 12.56
C TYR A 93 -0.59 -6.80 12.05
N PRO A 94 -0.23 -7.81 12.86
CA PRO A 94 -0.50 -9.19 12.50
C PRO A 94 -2.00 -9.50 12.55
N ALA A 95 -2.45 -10.44 11.72
CA ALA A 95 -3.79 -11.00 11.81
C ALA A 95 -3.74 -12.45 12.32
N LYS A 96 -4.86 -12.93 12.88
CA LYS A 96 -5.01 -14.35 13.28
C LYS A 96 -4.85 -15.33 12.11
N THR A 97 -5.08 -14.86 10.88
CA THR A 97 -4.91 -15.68 9.68
C THR A 97 -3.48 -15.58 9.17
N ARG A 98 -2.82 -16.73 8.97
CA ARG A 98 -1.44 -16.81 8.47
C ARG A 98 -1.25 -16.07 7.15
N ASN A 99 -0.09 -15.46 6.99
CA ASN A 99 0.32 -14.62 5.88
C ASN A 99 -0.55 -13.37 5.67
N ARG A 100 -1.45 -13.02 6.59
CA ARG A 100 -2.27 -11.81 6.51
C ARG A 100 -1.85 -10.79 7.57
N VAL A 101 -1.99 -9.52 7.21
CA VAL A 101 -1.74 -8.38 8.07
C VAL A 101 -2.86 -7.36 7.92
N CYS A 102 -2.96 -6.48 8.91
CA CYS A 102 -3.83 -5.32 8.87
C CYS A 102 -2.98 -4.07 8.79
N LEU A 103 -3.26 -3.24 7.80
CA LEU A 103 -2.52 -2.04 7.49
C LEU A 103 -3.36 -0.85 7.96
N VAL A 104 -2.78 -0.02 8.81
CA VAL A 104 -3.40 1.21 9.28
C VAL A 104 -2.52 2.36 8.83
N TYR A 105 -3.02 3.14 7.88
CA TYR A 105 -2.32 4.30 7.34
C TYR A 105 -2.79 5.54 8.08
N ILE A 106 -1.86 6.41 8.43
CA ILE A 106 -2.15 7.77 8.87
C ILE A 106 -1.38 8.73 7.99
N GLY A 107 -2.06 9.65 7.33
CA GLY A 107 -1.45 10.70 6.52
C GLY A 107 -2.31 11.95 6.56
N LEU A 108 -1.68 13.12 6.75
CA LEU A 108 -2.37 14.40 6.85
C LEU A 108 -3.55 14.38 7.87
N GLY A 109 -3.36 13.68 8.99
CA GLY A 109 -4.37 13.50 10.04
C GLY A 109 -5.56 12.60 9.69
N GLN A 110 -5.59 12.01 8.49
CA GLN A 110 -6.60 11.04 8.09
C GLN A 110 -6.14 9.61 8.38
N VAL A 111 -7.09 8.72 8.71
CA VAL A 111 -6.83 7.30 8.93
C VAL A 111 -7.49 6.43 7.87
N GLU A 112 -6.75 5.44 7.38
CA GLU A 112 -7.25 4.44 6.46
C GLU A 112 -6.90 3.03 6.97
N PHE A 113 -7.75 2.07 6.63
CA PHE A 113 -7.58 0.67 7.02
C PHE A 113 -7.66 -0.23 5.81
N GLU A 114 -6.68 -1.14 5.69
CA GLU A 114 -6.64 -2.13 4.64
C GLU A 114 -6.17 -3.50 5.16
N LEU A 115 -6.43 -4.52 4.36
CA LEU A 115 -5.84 -5.83 4.54
C LEU A 115 -4.66 -6.01 3.60
N GLY A 116 -3.63 -6.65 4.12
CA GLY A 116 -2.47 -7.07 3.36
C GLY A 116 -2.29 -8.58 3.42
N ARG A 117 -1.59 -9.13 2.42
CA ARG A 117 -1.14 -10.51 2.40
C ARG A 117 0.32 -10.59 1.97
N VAL A 118 1.12 -11.36 2.69
CA VAL A 118 2.49 -11.67 2.29
C VAL A 118 2.49 -12.88 1.35
N VAL A 119 3.06 -12.69 0.17
CA VAL A 119 3.22 -13.72 -0.88
C VAL A 119 4.61 -13.56 -1.46
N ASP A 120 5.40 -14.64 -1.49
CA ASP A 120 6.78 -14.65 -2.01
C ASP A 120 7.69 -13.57 -1.41
N GLY A 121 7.59 -13.40 -0.08
CA GLY A 121 8.36 -12.42 0.70
C GLY A 121 7.96 -10.96 0.45
N LYS A 122 6.85 -10.71 -0.25
CA LYS A 122 6.37 -9.37 -0.60
C LYS A 122 4.98 -9.16 -0.01
N LEU A 123 4.76 -8.02 0.62
CA LEU A 123 3.45 -7.68 1.16
C LEU A 123 2.62 -7.05 0.04
N ARG A 124 1.42 -7.56 -0.22
CA ARG A 124 0.48 -7.05 -1.22
C ARG A 124 -0.77 -6.53 -0.53
N ASN A 125 -1.27 -5.36 -0.92
CA ASN A 125 -2.50 -4.79 -0.37
C ASN A 125 -3.63 -4.73 -1.41
N ALA A 126 -4.81 -4.30 -0.98
CA ALA A 126 -6.00 -4.19 -1.85
C ALA A 126 -5.84 -3.16 -2.98
N ARG A 127 -5.03 -2.10 -2.79
CA ARG A 127 -4.72 -1.07 -3.77
C ARG A 127 -3.72 -1.49 -4.86
N LYS A 128 -3.43 -2.78 -4.99
CA LYS A 128 -2.44 -3.32 -5.92
C LYS A 128 -1.01 -2.82 -5.69
N ASN A 129 -0.74 -2.27 -4.50
CA ASN A 129 0.61 -1.96 -4.09
C ASN A 129 1.32 -3.23 -3.62
N LEU A 130 2.59 -3.29 -3.95
CA LEU A 130 3.54 -4.28 -3.47
C LEU A 130 4.53 -3.57 -2.56
N LEU A 131 4.64 -4.01 -1.31
CA LEU A 131 5.64 -3.54 -0.36
C LEU A 131 6.80 -4.53 -0.32
N LEU A 132 7.99 -4.02 -0.63
CA LEU A 132 9.25 -4.77 -0.64
C LEU A 132 10.10 -4.33 0.56
N LEU A 133 10.50 -5.29 1.37
CA LEU A 133 11.38 -5.06 2.50
C LEU A 133 12.86 -5.14 2.07
N GLU A 134 13.63 -4.11 2.39
CA GLU A 134 15.08 -4.04 2.19
C GLU A 134 15.73 -3.52 3.48
N GLY A 135 16.11 -4.42 4.38
CA GLY A 135 16.62 -4.04 5.71
C GLY A 135 15.54 -3.39 6.58
N ASN A 136 15.75 -2.14 7.01
CA ASN A 136 14.80 -1.36 7.82
C ASN A 136 13.94 -0.40 6.97
N TYR A 137 13.76 -0.72 5.69
CA TYR A 137 13.10 0.12 4.71
C TYR A 137 12.01 -0.66 3.98
N LEU A 138 10.88 -0.01 3.72
CA LEU A 138 9.82 -0.52 2.84
C LEU A 138 9.71 0.34 1.59
N GLY A 139 10.09 -0.27 0.48
CA GLY A 139 9.76 0.24 -0.84
C GLY A 139 8.31 -0.08 -1.18
N VAL A 140 7.63 0.85 -1.86
CA VAL A 140 6.29 0.64 -2.41
C VAL A 140 6.41 0.62 -3.93
N GLY A 141 6.01 -0.49 -4.52
CA GLY A 141 5.90 -0.68 -5.96
C GLY A 141 4.44 -0.73 -6.40
N SER A 142 4.13 -0.04 -7.48
CA SER A 142 2.81 -0.09 -8.12
C SER A 142 2.97 0.00 -9.64
N ILE A 143 1.87 -0.18 -10.36
CA ILE A 143 1.84 0.01 -11.81
C ILE A 143 0.97 1.23 -12.09
N SER A 144 1.56 2.21 -12.76
CA SER A 144 0.88 3.40 -13.25
C SER A 144 1.17 3.53 -14.73
N GLU A 145 0.13 3.76 -15.53
CA GLU A 145 0.27 3.94 -16.99
C GLU A 145 1.06 2.80 -17.68
N GLY A 146 0.83 1.57 -17.23
CA GLY A 146 1.50 0.37 -17.75
C GLY A 146 2.98 0.21 -17.36
N ARG A 147 3.53 1.11 -16.54
CA ARG A 147 4.93 1.07 -16.08
C ARG A 147 5.01 0.77 -14.59
N VAL A 148 6.01 -0.02 -14.21
CA VAL A 148 6.35 -0.21 -12.80
C VAL A 148 7.05 1.03 -12.27
N SER A 149 6.56 1.54 -11.15
CA SER A 149 7.23 2.55 -10.35
C SER A 149 7.54 1.96 -8.97
N MET A 150 8.66 2.36 -8.37
CA MET A 150 9.07 1.87 -7.07
C MET A 150 9.78 2.97 -6.29
N TYR A 151 9.26 3.27 -5.11
CA TYR A 151 9.75 4.36 -4.28
C TYR A 151 10.00 3.88 -2.86
N LEU A 152 11.08 4.36 -2.27
CA LEU A 152 11.30 4.24 -0.85
C LEU A 152 10.38 5.21 -0.12
N ILE A 153 9.33 4.67 0.52
CA ILE A 153 8.35 5.51 1.23
C ILE A 153 8.55 5.41 2.73
N TYR A 154 8.69 4.19 3.25
CA TYR A 154 8.72 4.00 4.70
C TYR A 154 10.05 3.46 5.21
N HIS A 155 10.41 3.85 6.43
CA HIS A 155 11.67 3.48 7.05
C HIS A 155 11.56 3.36 8.57
N SER A 156 12.63 2.89 9.19
CA SER A 156 12.86 2.92 10.64
C SER A 156 11.68 2.43 11.49
N PRO A 157 11.22 1.17 11.32
CA PRO A 157 9.98 0.69 11.95
C PRO A 157 10.10 0.65 13.47
N ARG A 158 9.18 1.28 14.20
CA ARG A 158 9.07 1.12 15.65
C ARG A 158 8.24 -0.11 16.01
N ALA A 159 8.29 -0.54 17.27
CA ALA A 159 7.32 -1.52 17.77
C ALA A 159 5.89 -1.01 17.59
N LEU A 160 4.94 -1.93 17.42
CA LEU A 160 3.53 -1.58 17.26
C LEU A 160 3.02 -0.86 18.50
N ALA A 161 2.30 0.23 18.28
CA ALA A 161 1.45 0.84 19.29
C ALA A 161 0.08 0.16 19.33
N SER A 162 -0.68 0.37 20.40
CA SER A 162 -2.07 -0.08 20.44
C SER A 162 -2.88 0.62 19.34
N ILE A 163 -3.87 -0.07 18.79
CA ILE A 163 -4.71 0.47 17.72
C ILE A 163 -5.44 1.75 18.15
N HIS A 164 -5.84 1.84 19.42
CA HIS A 164 -6.47 3.03 19.96
C HIS A 164 -5.54 4.24 19.98
N LYS A 165 -4.26 4.05 20.31
CA LYS A 165 -3.26 5.11 20.25
C LYS A 165 -3.07 5.59 18.81
N VAL A 166 -2.86 4.66 17.87
CA VAL A 166 -2.70 4.99 16.44
C VAL A 166 -3.91 5.78 15.93
N VAL A 167 -5.13 5.28 16.14
CA VAL A 167 -6.35 5.96 15.68
C VAL A 167 -6.57 7.33 16.34
N SER A 168 -6.07 7.54 17.56
CA SER A 168 -6.14 8.85 18.23
C SER A 168 -5.28 9.93 17.56
N GLU A 169 -4.23 9.54 16.84
CA GLU A 169 -3.34 10.46 16.11
C GLU A 169 -3.99 11.03 14.83
N ALA A 170 -5.09 10.42 14.36
CA ALA A 170 -5.80 10.86 13.17
C ALA A 170 -6.78 12.02 13.48
N THR A 171 -6.25 13.22 13.72
CA THR A 171 -7.03 14.39 14.15
C THR A 171 -8.14 14.79 13.17
N GLU A 172 -7.89 14.65 11.86
CA GLU A 172 -8.84 15.04 10.80
C GLU A 172 -9.90 13.97 10.51
N SER A 173 -9.76 12.77 11.08
CA SER A 173 -10.77 11.72 10.90
C SER A 173 -11.94 11.88 11.86
N SER A 174 -13.16 11.79 11.33
CA SER A 174 -14.38 11.78 12.13
C SER A 174 -14.42 10.61 13.13
N ASN A 175 -15.14 10.79 14.23
CA ASN A 175 -15.37 9.72 15.20
C ASN A 175 -16.02 8.48 14.55
N ALA A 176 -16.87 8.66 13.55
CA ALA A 176 -17.48 7.57 12.80
C ALA A 176 -16.45 6.75 12.00
N GLN A 177 -15.50 7.42 11.31
CA GLN A 177 -14.39 6.76 10.60
C GLN A 177 -13.48 6.00 11.58
N LYS A 178 -13.09 6.64 12.68
CA LYS A 178 -12.29 6.02 13.74
C LYS A 178 -12.97 4.77 14.31
N ALA A 179 -14.25 4.87 14.64
CA ALA A 179 -15.03 3.75 15.16
C ALA A 179 -15.19 2.62 14.12
N LYS A 180 -15.40 2.96 12.83
CA LYS A 180 -15.44 1.98 11.75
C LYS A 180 -14.13 1.21 11.64
N LEU A 181 -13.00 1.90 11.67
CA LEU A 181 -11.69 1.25 11.62
C LEU A 181 -11.48 0.28 12.79
N ILE A 182 -11.81 0.68 14.02
CA ILE A 182 -11.70 -0.21 15.18
C ILE A 182 -12.60 -1.44 15.04
N ARG A 183 -13.81 -1.29 14.49
CA ARG A 183 -14.69 -2.43 14.20
C ARG A 183 -14.10 -3.33 13.13
N ASP A 184 -13.60 -2.79 12.03
CA ASP A 184 -13.00 -3.56 10.95
C ASP A 184 -11.73 -4.29 11.42
N PHE A 185 -10.89 -3.63 12.21
CA PHE A 185 -9.70 -4.21 12.85
C PHE A 185 -10.06 -5.46 13.66
N LYS A 186 -11.12 -5.38 14.48
CA LYS A 186 -11.63 -6.54 15.25
C LYS A 186 -12.22 -7.61 14.34
N LYS A 187 -13.06 -7.20 13.37
CA LYS A 187 -13.75 -8.09 12.42
C LYS A 187 -12.76 -8.98 11.64
N TYR A 188 -11.63 -8.42 11.22
CA TYR A 188 -10.61 -9.16 10.47
C TYR A 188 -9.59 -9.90 11.35
N GLY A 189 -9.81 -9.92 12.67
CA GLY A 189 -8.96 -10.65 13.61
C GLY A 189 -7.55 -10.09 13.69
N CYS A 190 -7.39 -8.78 13.50
CA CYS A 190 -6.12 -8.10 13.70
C CYS A 190 -5.75 -8.14 15.19
N ILE A 191 -4.48 -8.38 15.50
CA ILE A 191 -4.02 -8.55 16.87
C ILE A 191 -3.42 -7.23 17.34
N ASN A 192 -4.01 -6.70 18.40
CA ASN A 192 -3.51 -5.55 19.11
C ASN A 192 -2.42 -6.03 20.10
N PRO A 193 -1.20 -5.48 20.06
CA PRO A 193 -0.12 -5.84 20.99
C PRO A 193 -0.42 -5.40 22.44
#